data_AF-A0A0F2S990-F1
#
_entry.id   AF-A0A0F2S990-F1
#
_cell.length_a   1.000
_cell.length_b   1.000
_cell.length_c   1.000
_cell.angle_alpha   90.00
_cell.angle_beta   90.00
_cell.angle_gamma   90.00
#
_symmetry.space_group_name_H-M   'P 1'
#
loop_
_entity.id
_entity.type
_entity.pdbx_description
1 polymer ?
#
loop_
_entity_poly.entity_id
_entity_poly.type
_entity_poly.pdbx_seq_one_letter_code
_entity_poly.pdbx_strand_id
1 'polypeptide(L)'
;MLSVAGGLSILPTGKLLANGEEVEHQATKARLRPTPDKWSENEVTVAWLGHASFLINFFGTKIIIDPALGSRIGLIPFGDQTIGPSRYISAALKGEEVGPVDLLLISHAHTDHFDYPTLRQLQSPDTIAVTAKNTTPLWQGMKFNSLEEMHWGDSKSLAGVNVKAIEGKHWGTFKLSNEPMEEPITRFRQAAAGQMEKMAIQEVGASWVLPH
;
A
#
# COMPACT_ATOMS: atom_id res chain seq x y z
N MET A 1 4.58 -37.22 24.73
CA MET A 1 3.20 -36.80 24.42
C MET A 1 2.75 -35.85 25.50
N LEU A 2 2.63 -34.55 25.19
CA LEU A 2 1.90 -33.59 26.00
C LEU A 2 0.87 -32.95 25.05
N SER A 3 -0.41 -33.19 25.34
CA SER A 3 -1.55 -32.58 24.64
C SER A 3 -1.82 -31.23 25.27
N VAL A 4 -1.77 -30.17 24.46
CA VAL A 4 -2.44 -28.90 24.76
C VAL A 4 -3.48 -28.73 23.66
N ALA A 5 -4.74 -28.69 24.07
CA ALA A 5 -5.89 -28.55 23.19
C ALA A 5 -5.80 -27.23 22.39
N GLY A 6 -6.06 -27.31 21.08
CA GLY A 6 -6.11 -26.16 20.16
C GLY A 6 -4.79 -25.87 19.43
N GLY A 7 -4.28 -26.85 18.68
CA GLY A 7 -3.07 -26.68 17.86
C GLY A 7 -3.34 -25.87 16.60
N LEU A 8 -2.95 -24.59 16.61
CA LEU A 8 -2.84 -23.77 15.41
C LEU A 8 -1.48 -24.08 14.76
N SER A 9 -1.46 -24.55 13.51
CA SER A 9 -0.22 -24.77 12.77
C SER A 9 -0.21 -23.97 11.47
N ILE A 10 0.96 -23.43 11.11
CA ILE A 10 1.16 -22.62 9.91
C ILE A 10 1.87 -23.49 8.87
N LEU A 11 1.22 -23.73 7.73
CA LEU A 11 1.82 -24.45 6.61
C LEU A 11 2.86 -23.59 5.87
N PRO A 12 3.80 -24.19 5.13
CA PRO A 12 4.75 -23.46 4.26
C PRO A 12 4.08 -22.53 3.25
N THR A 13 2.81 -22.78 2.91
CA THR A 13 1.93 -21.94 2.08
C THR A 13 1.39 -20.69 2.81
N GLY A 14 1.73 -20.51 4.09
CA GLY A 14 1.22 -19.45 4.95
C GLY A 14 -0.24 -19.62 5.33
N LYS A 15 -0.78 -20.84 5.25
CA LYS A 15 -2.16 -21.14 5.61
C LYS A 15 -2.24 -21.62 7.05
N LEU A 16 -3.22 -21.10 7.79
CA LEU A 16 -3.50 -21.47 9.17
C LEU A 16 -4.43 -22.68 9.20
N LEU A 17 -4.01 -23.74 9.88
CA LEU A 17 -4.86 -24.89 10.18
C LEU A 17 -5.44 -24.72 11.58
N ALA A 18 -6.76 -24.74 11.68
CA ALA A 18 -7.48 -24.93 12.94
C ALA A 18 -8.26 -26.24 12.84
N ASN A 19 -8.02 -27.17 13.75
CA ASN A 19 -8.68 -28.49 13.79
C ASN A 19 -8.56 -29.32 12.50
N GLY A 20 -7.49 -29.14 11.72
CA GLY A 20 -7.26 -29.88 10.47
C GLY A 20 -7.99 -29.32 9.24
N GLU A 21 -8.72 -28.22 9.39
CA GLU A 21 -9.34 -27.50 8.29
C GLU A 21 -8.58 -26.21 7.97
N GLU A 22 -8.54 -25.89 6.68
CA GLU A 22 -7.87 -24.72 6.13
C GLU A 22 -8.73 -23.48 6.40
N VAL A 23 -8.35 -22.65 7.37
CA VAL A 23 -9.10 -21.42 7.67
C VAL A 23 -8.49 -20.28 6.85
N GLU A 24 -8.86 -20.21 5.58
CA GLU A 24 -8.54 -19.03 4.77
C GLU A 24 -9.57 -17.94 5.07
N HIS A 25 -9.13 -16.86 5.74
CA HIS A 25 -9.98 -15.69 5.87
C HIS A 25 -10.15 -15.04 4.50
N GLN A 26 -11.34 -15.23 3.91
CA GLN A 26 -11.71 -14.57 2.67
C GLN A 26 -11.91 -13.08 2.96
N ALA A 27 -11.05 -12.25 2.38
CA ALA A 27 -11.09 -10.80 2.59
C ALA A 27 -12.49 -10.24 2.27
N THR A 28 -13.02 -9.40 3.16
CA THR A 28 -14.28 -8.70 2.90
C THR A 28 -14.05 -7.71 1.77
N LYS A 29 -14.95 -7.67 0.78
CA LYS A 29 -14.81 -6.74 -0.35
C LYS A 29 -14.90 -5.28 0.12
N ALA A 30 -14.03 -4.42 -0.40
CA ALA A 30 -14.14 -2.97 -0.23
C ALA A 30 -15.53 -2.49 -0.67
N ARG A 31 -16.18 -1.66 0.16
CA ARG A 31 -17.54 -1.17 -0.09
C ARG A 31 -17.60 -0.16 -1.21
N LEU A 32 -16.57 0.70 -1.27
CA LEU A 32 -16.45 1.77 -2.24
C LEU A 32 -15.37 1.42 -3.26
N ARG A 33 -15.48 2.02 -4.44
CA ARG A 33 -14.51 1.87 -5.53
C ARG A 33 -14.31 3.23 -6.19
N PRO A 34 -13.07 3.75 -6.22
CA PRO A 34 -12.79 4.99 -6.94
C PRO A 34 -12.91 4.78 -8.44
N THR A 35 -13.21 5.85 -9.18
CA THR A 35 -13.31 5.85 -10.65
C THR A 35 -12.30 6.83 -11.24
N PRO A 36 -11.00 6.47 -11.27
CA PRO A 36 -9.94 7.40 -11.66
C PRO A 36 -10.11 7.97 -13.07
N ASP A 37 -10.70 7.20 -14.00
CA ASP A 37 -10.97 7.64 -15.37
C ASP A 37 -12.03 8.75 -15.47
N LYS A 38 -12.72 9.08 -14.37
CA LYS A 38 -13.75 10.12 -14.30
C LYS A 38 -13.29 11.35 -13.51
N TRP A 39 -12.07 11.36 -12.99
CA TRP A 39 -11.58 12.49 -12.20
C TRP A 39 -11.27 13.68 -13.09
N SER A 40 -11.56 14.89 -12.60
CA SER A 40 -11.24 16.12 -13.32
C SER A 40 -9.74 16.40 -13.28
N GLU A 41 -9.17 16.83 -14.39
CA GLU A 41 -7.77 17.26 -14.48
C GLU A 41 -7.54 18.65 -13.86
N ASN A 42 -8.59 19.34 -13.40
CA ASN A 42 -8.52 20.68 -12.83
C ASN A 42 -8.63 20.71 -11.29
N GLU A 43 -8.60 19.55 -10.64
CA GLU A 43 -8.71 19.43 -9.18
C GLU A 43 -7.73 18.40 -8.63
N VAL A 44 -7.57 18.36 -7.30
CA VAL A 44 -6.83 17.30 -6.63
C VAL A 44 -7.82 16.30 -6.06
N THR A 45 -7.73 15.04 -6.50
CA THR A 45 -8.54 13.94 -5.98
C THR A 45 -7.64 12.88 -5.36
N VAL A 46 -7.97 12.42 -4.16
CA VAL A 46 -7.25 11.36 -3.45
C VAL A 46 -8.20 10.20 -3.21
N ALA A 47 -7.76 8.97 -3.44
CA ALA A 47 -8.47 7.76 -3.07
C ALA A 47 -7.60 6.85 -2.22
N TRP A 48 -8.19 6.31 -1.15
CA TRP A 48 -7.53 5.29 -0.34
C TRP A 48 -7.83 3.90 -0.89
N LEU A 49 -6.82 3.19 -1.40
CA LEU A 49 -6.99 1.86 -1.99
C LEU A 49 -6.90 0.72 -0.95
N GLY A 50 -6.47 1.05 0.27
CA GLY A 50 -6.28 0.13 1.40
C GLY A 50 -4.83 0.00 1.82
N HIS A 51 -4.58 -0.35 3.09
CA HIS A 51 -3.24 -0.28 3.72
C HIS A 51 -2.63 1.13 3.58
N ALA A 52 -1.37 1.25 3.14
CA ALA A 52 -0.71 2.51 2.82
C ALA A 52 -0.89 2.93 1.35
N SER A 53 -1.75 2.24 0.59
CA SER A 53 -1.91 2.50 -0.84
C SER A 53 -2.87 3.65 -1.12
N PHE A 54 -2.36 4.69 -1.79
CA PHE A 54 -3.14 5.85 -2.21
C PHE A 54 -3.01 6.08 -3.71
N LEU A 55 -4.11 6.44 -4.35
CA LEU A 55 -4.14 6.93 -5.72
C LEU A 55 -4.53 8.40 -5.69
N ILE A 56 -3.74 9.24 -6.35
CA ILE A 56 -3.91 10.69 -6.35
C ILE A 56 -3.95 11.16 -7.80
N ASN A 57 -4.93 11.98 -8.15
CA ASN A 57 -4.86 12.85 -9.31
C ASN A 57 -4.51 14.24 -8.81
N PHE A 58 -3.38 14.77 -9.27
CA PHE A 58 -2.90 16.10 -8.96
C PHE A 58 -2.93 16.92 -10.25
N PHE A 59 -4.06 17.58 -10.50
CA PHE A 59 -4.27 18.39 -11.72
C PHE A 59 -3.91 17.65 -13.02
N GLY A 60 -4.37 16.40 -13.17
CA GLY A 60 -4.11 15.54 -14.31
C GLY A 60 -2.92 14.59 -14.13
N THR A 61 -1.94 14.90 -13.27
CA THR A 61 -0.84 13.98 -12.95
C THR A 61 -1.35 12.88 -12.02
N LYS A 62 -1.38 11.63 -12.49
CA LYS A 62 -1.81 10.47 -11.70
C LYS A 62 -0.62 9.86 -10.94
N ILE A 63 -0.70 9.89 -9.62
CA ILE A 63 0.35 9.43 -8.69
C ILE A 63 -0.19 8.26 -7.88
N ILE A 64 0.59 7.18 -7.75
CA ILE A 64 0.29 6.08 -6.83
C ILE A 64 1.39 5.93 -5.78
N ILE A 65 0.98 5.72 -4.53
CA ILE A 65 1.88 5.61 -3.38
C ILE A 65 1.72 4.23 -2.75
N ASP A 66 2.84 3.56 -2.45
CA ASP A 66 2.93 2.27 -1.74
C ASP A 66 1.86 1.24 -2.17
N PRO A 67 1.78 0.89 -3.47
CA PRO A 67 0.72 0.04 -3.98
C PRO A 67 0.94 -1.42 -3.56
N ALA A 68 0.15 -1.89 -2.58
CA ALA A 68 0.08 -3.26 -2.10
C ALA A 68 -1.34 -3.79 -2.30
N LEU A 69 -1.72 -4.02 -3.56
CA LEU A 69 -3.11 -4.28 -3.96
C LEU A 69 -3.49 -5.77 -3.96
N GLY A 70 -2.52 -6.66 -3.73
CA GLY A 70 -2.73 -8.10 -3.61
C GLY A 70 -3.60 -8.51 -2.41
N SER A 71 -4.12 -9.73 -2.44
CA SER A 71 -4.85 -10.33 -1.31
C SER A 71 -3.94 -10.70 -0.14
N ARG A 72 -2.63 -10.77 -0.39
CA ARG A 72 -1.60 -11.11 0.58
C ARG A 72 -0.40 -10.20 0.37
N ILE A 73 0.34 -10.00 1.45
CA ILE A 73 1.66 -9.35 1.45
C ILE A 73 2.67 -10.39 1.98
N GLY A 74 3.93 -10.32 1.55
CA GLY A 74 4.97 -11.20 2.07
C GLY A 74 5.95 -11.69 1.03
N LEU A 75 6.47 -12.90 1.24
CA LEU A 75 7.52 -13.48 0.41
C LEU A 75 6.96 -14.06 -0.88
N ILE A 76 7.75 -13.98 -1.94
CA ILE A 76 7.35 -14.42 -3.28
C ILE A 76 8.36 -15.48 -3.73
N PRO A 77 8.16 -16.74 -3.34
CA PRO A 77 9.11 -17.79 -3.67
C PRO A 77 9.03 -18.22 -5.15
N PHE A 78 7.86 -18.09 -5.78
CA PHE A 78 7.62 -18.55 -7.16
C PHE A 78 6.62 -17.66 -7.90
N GLY A 79 7.05 -17.03 -9.00
CA GLY A 79 6.17 -16.25 -9.88
C GLY A 79 5.49 -15.08 -9.16
N ASP A 80 4.16 -15.03 -9.19
CA ASP A 80 3.32 -14.01 -8.54
C ASP A 80 2.63 -14.52 -7.25
N GLN A 81 3.02 -15.70 -6.76
CA GLN A 81 2.39 -16.27 -5.58
C GLN A 81 3.02 -15.71 -4.30
N THR A 82 2.22 -14.98 -3.52
CA THR A 82 2.64 -14.37 -2.26
C THR A 82 2.31 -15.25 -1.07
N ILE A 83 3.30 -15.51 -0.22
CA ILE A 83 3.19 -16.22 1.04
C ILE A 83 3.36 -15.22 2.18
N GLY A 84 2.30 -15.07 2.97
CA GLY A 84 2.28 -14.17 4.13
C GLY A 84 0.84 -13.86 4.54
N PRO A 85 0.65 -12.84 5.40
CA PRO A 85 -0.67 -12.53 5.94
C PRO A 85 -1.64 -12.09 4.84
N SER A 86 -2.89 -12.53 4.99
CA SER A 86 -4.01 -12.12 4.13
C SER A 86 -4.60 -10.79 4.63
N ARG A 87 -5.05 -9.93 3.72
CA ARG A 87 -5.79 -8.72 4.09
C ARG A 87 -7.19 -9.06 4.60
N TYR A 88 -7.66 -8.31 5.60
CA TYR A 88 -9.04 -8.41 6.09
C TYR A 88 -10.06 -7.75 5.13
N ILE A 89 -9.67 -6.64 4.51
CA ILE A 89 -10.49 -5.89 3.54
C ILE A 89 -9.76 -5.90 2.19
N SER A 90 -10.43 -6.27 1.11
CA SER A 90 -9.89 -6.28 -0.25
C SER A 90 -9.36 -4.89 -0.65
N ALA A 91 -8.38 -4.81 -1.54
CA ALA A 91 -8.03 -3.52 -2.13
C ALA A 91 -9.23 -2.96 -2.90
N ALA A 92 -9.34 -1.64 -2.98
CA ALA A 92 -10.44 -1.00 -3.70
C ALA A 92 -10.34 -1.24 -5.22
N LEU A 93 -9.11 -1.31 -5.73
CA LEU A 93 -8.74 -1.59 -7.12
C LEU A 93 -7.61 -2.62 -7.17
N LYS A 94 -7.54 -3.42 -8.23
CA LYS A 94 -6.35 -4.19 -8.64
C LYS A 94 -5.38 -3.29 -9.42
N GLY A 95 -4.13 -3.72 -9.60
CA GLY A 95 -3.13 -2.95 -10.37
C GLY A 95 -3.60 -2.59 -11.78
N GLU A 96 -4.19 -3.55 -12.49
CA GLU A 96 -4.77 -3.33 -13.82
C GLU A 96 -5.92 -2.31 -13.83
N GLU A 97 -6.69 -2.22 -12.73
CA GLU A 97 -7.84 -1.32 -12.61
C GLU A 97 -7.44 0.11 -12.20
N VAL A 98 -6.20 0.32 -11.72
CA VAL A 98 -5.65 1.66 -11.48
C VAL A 98 -5.41 2.39 -12.81
N GLY A 99 -5.09 1.63 -13.85
CA GLY A 99 -4.66 2.16 -15.14
C GLY A 99 -3.24 2.74 -15.10
N PRO A 100 -2.79 3.38 -16.19
CA PRO A 100 -1.48 4.02 -16.25
C PRO A 100 -1.38 5.15 -15.24
N VAL A 101 -0.21 5.28 -14.62
CA VAL A 101 0.16 6.32 -13.66
C VAL A 101 1.41 7.04 -14.15
N ASP A 102 1.53 8.33 -13.90
CA ASP A 102 2.72 9.10 -14.30
C ASP A 102 3.86 8.94 -13.29
N LEU A 103 3.50 8.78 -12.01
CA LEU A 103 4.45 8.72 -10.91
C LEU A 103 4.08 7.63 -9.91
N LEU A 104 5.02 6.72 -9.65
CA LEU A 104 4.89 5.65 -8.66
C LEU A 104 5.89 5.89 -7.52
N LEU A 105 5.39 6.07 -6.31
CA LEU A 105 6.19 6.39 -5.13
C LEU A 105 6.22 5.22 -4.16
N ILE A 106 7.42 4.75 -3.80
CA ILE A 106 7.63 3.77 -2.73
C ILE A 106 8.38 4.40 -1.56
N SER A 107 7.75 4.39 -0.38
CA SER A 107 8.28 4.96 0.85
C SER A 107 9.44 4.15 1.42
N HIS A 108 9.35 2.82 1.40
CA HIS A 108 10.39 1.89 1.86
C HIS A 108 10.15 0.46 1.36
N ALA A 109 11.13 -0.42 1.57
CA ALA A 109 11.19 -1.75 0.97
C ALA A 109 10.64 -2.90 1.86
N HIS A 110 9.56 -2.68 2.61
CA HIS A 110 8.85 -3.79 3.24
C HIS A 110 7.76 -4.33 2.32
N THR A 111 7.45 -5.61 2.43
CA THR A 111 6.55 -6.31 1.49
C THR A 111 5.11 -5.81 1.52
N ASP A 112 4.73 -5.02 2.52
CA ASP A 112 3.43 -4.36 2.63
C ASP A 112 3.38 -2.97 1.98
N HIS A 113 4.51 -2.45 1.52
CA HIS A 113 4.63 -1.22 0.73
C HIS A 113 5.22 -1.49 -0.67
N PHE A 114 6.14 -2.45 -0.74
CA PHE A 114 6.83 -2.95 -1.93
C PHE A 114 6.23 -4.30 -2.34
N ASP A 115 5.06 -4.29 -2.96
CA ASP A 115 4.38 -5.51 -3.40
C ASP A 115 4.72 -5.82 -4.87
N TYR A 116 5.66 -6.74 -5.11
CA TYR A 116 6.14 -7.05 -6.46
C TYR A 116 5.06 -7.42 -7.49
N PRO A 117 4.01 -8.21 -7.18
CA PRO A 117 2.97 -8.55 -8.14
C PRO A 117 2.19 -7.30 -8.56
N THR A 118 1.88 -6.41 -7.61
CA THR A 118 1.26 -5.12 -7.91
C THR A 118 2.18 -4.23 -8.74
N LEU A 119 3.46 -4.10 -8.36
CA LEU A 119 4.44 -3.32 -9.12
C LEU A 119 4.60 -3.83 -10.55
N ARG A 120 4.56 -5.16 -10.76
CA ARG A 120 4.61 -5.77 -12.09
C ARG A 120 3.41 -5.39 -12.95
N GLN A 121 2.22 -5.32 -12.38
CA GLN A 121 0.99 -4.91 -13.09
C GLN A 121 1.00 -3.41 -13.45
N LEU A 122 1.72 -2.59 -12.68
CA LEU A 122 1.82 -1.13 -12.89
C LEU A 122 2.97 -0.70 -13.80
N GLN A 123 3.76 -1.65 -14.33
CA GLN A 123 4.87 -1.33 -15.24
C GLN A 123 4.36 -0.63 -16.50
N SER A 124 4.98 0.49 -16.84
CA SER A 124 4.70 1.25 -18.05
C SER A 124 5.93 2.05 -18.46
N PRO A 125 6.20 2.21 -19.77
CA PRO A 125 7.28 3.07 -20.27
C PRO A 125 7.05 4.56 -20.01
N ASP A 126 5.84 4.95 -19.58
CA ASP A 126 5.50 6.35 -19.29
C ASP A 126 5.60 6.68 -17.80
N THR A 127 5.68 5.67 -16.94
CA THR A 127 5.71 5.83 -15.47
C THR A 127 7.12 6.07 -14.95
N ILE A 128 7.30 7.14 -14.18
CA ILE A 128 8.51 7.38 -13.37
C ILE A 128 8.32 6.70 -12.01
N ALA A 129 9.22 5.81 -11.62
CA ALA A 129 9.22 5.19 -10.29
C ALA A 129 10.21 5.92 -9.37
N VAL A 130 9.83 6.12 -8.11
CA VAL A 130 10.69 6.68 -7.05
C VAL A 130 10.82 5.66 -5.93
N THR A 131 12.03 5.46 -5.45
CA THR A 131 12.32 4.51 -4.37
C THR A 131 13.25 5.10 -3.32
N ALA A 132 13.20 4.55 -2.11
CA ALA A 132 14.08 4.95 -1.01
C ALA A 132 15.55 4.56 -1.28
N LYS A 133 16.49 5.32 -0.71
CA LYS A 133 17.93 5.01 -0.79
C LYS A 133 18.25 3.54 -0.45
N ASN A 134 19.17 2.95 -1.21
CA ASN A 134 19.65 1.57 -1.08
C ASN A 134 18.61 0.48 -1.38
N THR A 135 17.55 0.79 -2.13
CA THR A 135 16.53 -0.19 -2.50
C THR A 135 16.48 -0.49 -3.99
N THR A 136 17.27 0.22 -4.80
CA THR A 136 17.40 0.02 -6.26
C THR A 136 17.57 -1.45 -6.70
N PRO A 137 18.37 -2.31 -6.02
CA PRO A 137 18.51 -3.72 -6.42
C PRO A 137 17.21 -4.52 -6.46
N LEU A 138 16.20 -4.12 -5.67
CA LEU A 138 14.90 -4.80 -5.62
C LEU A 138 14.07 -4.59 -6.89
N TRP A 139 14.40 -3.59 -7.71
CA TRP A 139 13.68 -3.23 -8.93
C TRP A 139 14.24 -3.92 -10.18
N GLN A 140 15.27 -4.76 -10.03
CA GLN A 140 15.94 -5.39 -11.16
C GLN A 140 14.95 -6.18 -12.03
N GLY A 141 14.94 -5.86 -13.33
CA GLY A 141 14.05 -6.50 -14.30
C GLY A 141 12.67 -5.83 -14.46
N MET A 142 12.33 -4.84 -13.63
CA MET A 142 11.13 -4.02 -13.83
C MET A 142 11.36 -2.98 -14.94
N LYS A 143 10.30 -2.70 -15.71
CA LYS A 143 10.28 -1.83 -16.88
C LYS A 143 9.43 -0.60 -16.62
N PHE A 144 10.05 0.39 -15.98
CA PHE A 144 9.52 1.75 -15.83
C PHE A 144 10.28 2.69 -16.77
N ASN A 145 9.76 3.90 -16.99
CA ASN A 145 10.46 4.95 -17.75
C ASN A 145 11.83 5.24 -17.13
N SER A 146 11.83 5.52 -15.84
CA SER A 146 13.02 5.71 -15.02
C SER A 146 12.76 5.26 -13.59
N LEU A 147 13.86 5.01 -12.87
CA LEU A 147 13.86 4.72 -11.45
C LEU A 147 14.72 5.76 -10.73
N GLU A 148 14.08 6.58 -9.92
CA GLU A 148 14.71 7.63 -9.14
C GLU A 148 14.90 7.17 -7.69
N GLU A 149 16.15 6.91 -7.31
CA GLU A 149 16.48 6.71 -5.90
C GLU A 149 16.57 8.06 -5.18
N MET A 150 15.97 8.17 -3.99
CA MET A 150 15.97 9.39 -3.18
C MET A 150 16.36 9.12 -1.73
N HIS A 151 17.16 10.01 -1.16
CA HIS A 151 17.51 10.09 0.26
C HIS A 151 16.73 11.20 0.96
N TRP A 152 16.65 11.14 2.29
CA TRP A 152 16.02 12.20 3.08
C TRP A 152 16.68 13.56 2.81
N GLY A 153 15.85 14.59 2.64
CA GLY A 153 16.28 15.93 2.26
C GLY A 153 16.28 16.17 0.75
N ASP A 154 16.33 15.13 -0.07
CA ASP A 154 16.31 15.27 -1.52
C ASP A 154 14.97 15.85 -2.00
N SER A 155 15.05 16.64 -3.07
CA SER A 155 13.88 17.17 -3.77
C SER A 155 14.12 17.06 -5.28
N LYS A 156 13.12 16.55 -6.02
CA LYS A 156 13.17 16.36 -7.47
C LYS A 156 11.84 16.82 -8.08
N SER A 157 11.89 17.41 -9.28
CA SER A 157 10.70 17.67 -10.09
C SER A 157 10.51 16.51 -11.06
N LEU A 158 9.45 15.74 -10.88
CA LEU A 158 9.18 14.48 -11.59
C LEU A 158 7.72 14.51 -12.06
N ALA A 159 7.43 14.13 -13.30
CA ALA A 159 6.07 14.11 -13.85
C ALA A 159 5.28 15.44 -13.64
N GLY A 160 5.96 16.58 -13.66
CA GLY A 160 5.36 17.90 -13.44
C GLY A 160 5.07 18.26 -11.97
N VAL A 161 5.44 17.40 -11.00
CA VAL A 161 5.24 17.63 -9.56
C VAL A 161 6.57 17.66 -8.80
N ASN A 162 6.63 18.46 -7.74
CA ASN A 162 7.78 18.50 -6.84
C ASN A 162 7.65 17.42 -5.76
N VAL A 163 8.56 16.45 -5.76
CA VAL A 163 8.65 15.38 -4.78
C VAL A 163 9.78 15.69 -3.82
N LYS A 164 9.50 15.67 -2.52
CA LYS A 164 10.50 15.82 -1.46
C LYS A 164 10.50 14.61 -0.53
N ALA A 165 11.66 13.98 -0.38
CA ALA A 165 11.83 12.87 0.55
C ALA A 165 12.07 13.39 1.97
N ILE A 166 11.24 12.95 2.91
CA ILE A 166 11.30 13.32 4.32
C ILE A 166 11.72 12.09 5.13
N GLU A 167 12.45 12.29 6.23
CA GLU A 167 12.83 11.22 7.14
C GLU A 167 11.59 10.57 7.76
N GLY A 168 11.39 9.28 7.47
CA GLY A 168 10.41 8.43 8.11
C GLY A 168 11.06 7.62 9.23
N LYS A 169 10.46 7.61 10.42
CA LYS A 169 10.87 6.71 11.51
C LYS A 169 10.07 5.42 11.42
N HIS A 170 10.72 4.33 11.04
CA HIS A 170 10.06 3.03 10.78
C HIS A 170 10.58 1.90 11.66
N TRP A 171 9.82 0.80 11.72
CA TRP A 171 10.21 -0.40 12.46
C TRP A 171 11.41 -1.06 11.78
N GLY A 172 12.44 -1.40 12.56
CA GLY A 172 13.72 -1.90 12.05
C GLY A 172 14.90 -0.93 12.25
N THR A 173 14.64 0.36 12.47
CA THR A 173 15.66 1.34 12.90
C THR A 173 15.75 1.41 14.43
N PHE A 174 14.61 1.32 15.13
CA PHE A 174 14.48 1.21 16.59
C PHE A 174 13.21 0.42 16.95
N LYS A 175 13.10 -0.12 18.18
CA LYS A 175 11.85 -0.73 18.67
C LYS A 175 10.81 0.39 18.90
N LEU A 176 9.81 0.49 18.03
CA LEU A 176 8.92 1.68 17.96
C LEU A 176 7.98 1.83 19.16
N SER A 177 7.38 0.76 19.69
CA SER A 177 6.69 0.75 21.00
C SER A 177 6.38 -0.68 21.47
N ASN A 178 5.94 -0.84 22.73
CA ASN A 178 5.38 -2.09 23.26
C ASN A 178 3.84 -2.04 23.31
N GLU A 179 3.21 -1.12 22.58
CA GLU A 179 1.78 -0.88 22.68
C GLU A 179 0.96 -1.96 21.95
N PRO A 180 -0.25 -2.29 22.41
CA PRO A 180 -1.15 -3.22 21.73
C PRO A 180 -1.49 -2.77 20.30
N MET A 181 -1.71 -3.71 19.37
CA MET A 181 -2.03 -3.43 17.95
C MET A 181 -3.19 -2.43 17.76
N GLU A 182 -4.20 -2.49 18.62
CA GLU A 182 -5.39 -1.63 18.55
C GLU A 182 -5.22 -0.26 19.23
N GLU A 183 -4.14 -0.07 19.99
CA GLU A 183 -3.91 1.12 20.80
C GLU A 183 -3.70 2.38 19.94
N PRO A 184 -2.92 2.36 18.84
CA PRO A 184 -2.78 3.51 17.95
C PRO A 184 -4.10 3.96 17.32
N ILE A 185 -4.91 3.02 16.81
CA ILE A 185 -6.19 3.37 16.19
C ILE A 185 -7.22 3.84 17.22
N THR A 186 -7.15 3.30 18.45
CA THR A 186 -7.98 3.76 19.56
C THR A 186 -7.61 5.19 19.96
N ARG A 187 -6.32 5.49 20.14
CA ARG A 187 -5.83 6.86 20.41
C ARG A 187 -6.21 7.82 19.31
N PHE A 188 -6.04 7.41 18.05
CA PHE A 188 -6.42 8.23 16.90
C PHE A 188 -7.91 8.53 16.89
N ARG A 189 -8.78 7.53 17.09
CA ARG A 189 -10.23 7.73 17.19
C ARG A 189 -10.63 8.59 18.37
N GLN A 190 -9.96 8.47 19.52
CA GLN A 190 -10.18 9.32 20.69
C GLN A 190 -9.76 10.76 20.43
N ALA A 191 -8.59 10.97 19.81
CA ALA A 191 -8.11 12.30 19.43
C ALA A 191 -8.97 12.94 18.34
N ALA A 192 -9.51 12.14 17.43
CA ALA A 192 -10.44 12.55 16.39
C ALA A 192 -11.90 12.63 16.89
N ALA A 193 -12.20 12.24 18.13
CA ALA A 193 -13.56 12.27 18.67
C ALA A 193 -14.04 13.73 18.74
N GLY A 194 -15.13 14.02 18.02
CA GLY A 194 -15.64 15.39 17.85
C GLY A 194 -14.90 16.23 16.80
N GLN A 195 -13.98 15.61 16.04
CA GLN A 195 -13.27 16.22 14.90
C GLN A 195 -13.27 15.31 13.65
N MET A 196 -14.21 14.36 13.57
CA MET A 196 -14.30 13.41 12.45
C MET A 196 -14.55 14.12 11.11
N GLU A 197 -15.12 15.33 11.13
CA GLU A 197 -15.26 16.21 9.98
C GLU A 197 -13.92 16.64 9.37
N LYS A 198 -12.82 16.53 10.11
CA LYS A 198 -11.46 16.79 9.62
C LYS A 198 -10.82 15.60 8.90
N MET A 199 -11.50 14.45 8.87
CA MET A 199 -11.03 13.26 8.18
C MET A 199 -11.60 13.18 6.77
N ALA A 200 -10.75 13.43 5.79
CA ALA A 200 -11.10 13.40 4.37
C ALA A 200 -11.63 12.04 3.88
N ILE A 201 -11.01 10.93 4.32
CA ILE A 201 -11.31 9.57 3.85
C ILE A 201 -11.34 8.62 5.06
N GLN A 202 -12.42 7.86 5.20
CA GLN A 202 -12.64 6.96 6.35
C GLN A 202 -12.81 5.47 5.95
N GLU A 203 -13.08 5.20 4.68
CA GLU A 203 -13.34 3.85 4.18
C GLU A 203 -12.43 3.51 3.00
N VAL A 204 -12.03 2.25 2.91
CA VAL A 204 -11.28 1.75 1.75
C VAL A 204 -12.13 1.91 0.50
N GLY A 205 -11.56 2.59 -0.49
CA GLY A 205 -12.16 2.91 -1.78
C GLY A 205 -12.91 4.24 -1.83
N ALA A 206 -13.03 4.97 -0.72
CA ALA A 206 -13.53 6.34 -0.77
C ALA A 206 -12.52 7.26 -1.47
N SER A 207 -13.08 8.24 -2.21
CA SER A 207 -12.34 9.35 -2.81
C SER A 207 -12.72 10.65 -2.13
N TRP A 208 -11.77 11.57 -2.09
CA TRP A 208 -11.96 12.92 -1.59
C TRP A 208 -11.36 13.92 -2.58
N VAL A 209 -12.14 14.92 -2.94
CA VAL A 209 -11.68 16.07 -3.73
C VAL A 209 -11.25 17.16 -2.74
N LEU A 210 -10.04 17.68 -2.89
CA LEU A 210 -9.54 18.75 -2.03
C LEU A 210 -10.37 20.02 -2.26
N PRO A 211 -10.88 20.67 -1.20
CA PRO A 211 -11.50 21.98 -1.29
C PRO A 211 -10.50 23.02 -1.81
N HIS A 212 -10.98 23.94 -2.65
CA HIS A 212 -10.24 25.09 -3.16
C HIS A 212 -10.28 26.28 -2.20
#